data_AF-A0A7W0M4F3-F1
#
_entry.id   AF-A0A7W0M4F3-F1
#
_cell.length_a   1.000
_cell.length_b   1.000
_cell.length_c   1.000
_cell.angle_alpha   90.00
_cell.angle_beta   90.00
_cell.angle_gamma   90.00
#
_symmetry.space_group_name_H-M   'P 1'
#
loop_
_entity.id
_entity.type
_entity.pdbx_description
1 polymer ?
#
loop_
_entity_poly.entity_id
_entity_poly.type
_entity_poly.pdbx_seq_one_letter_code
_entity_poly.pdbx_strand_id
1 'polypeptide(L)' 'MPQQLTSYRVFIASPGGLESEREGFREVIQEYNESEAFERGLHVRPIGWEITLGGVGRPQRLINDEIRTCDFFVLLLHDR' A
#
# COMPACT_ATOMS: atom_id res chain seq x y z
N MET A 1 -8.91 4.76 -27.27
CA MET A 1 -9.93 5.20 -26.29
C MET A 1 -9.31 5.08 -24.90
N PRO A 2 -9.48 6.04 -24.00
CA PRO A 2 -9.03 5.88 -22.61
C PRO A 2 -9.83 4.75 -21.93
N GLN A 3 -9.19 3.98 -21.07
CA GLN A 3 -9.83 2.93 -20.27
C GLN A 3 -10.10 3.45 -18.86
N GLN A 4 -11.29 3.16 -18.33
CA GLN A 4 -11.62 3.42 -16.93
C GLN A 4 -11.21 2.21 -16.10
N LEU A 5 -10.49 2.45 -15.01
CA LEU A 5 -10.07 1.42 -14.05
C LEU A 5 -10.64 1.74 -12.67
N THR A 6 -11.06 0.70 -11.93
CA THR A 6 -11.39 0.83 -10.52
C THR A 6 -10.10 0.74 -9.71
N SER A 7 -9.81 1.76 -8.91
CA SER A 7 -8.59 1.78 -8.10
C SER A 7 -8.88 1.51 -6.63
N TYR A 8 -8.13 0.58 -6.03
CA TYR A 8 -8.22 0.24 -4.62
C TYR A 8 -6.96 0.66 -3.87
N ARG A 9 -7.12 1.38 -2.77
CA ARG A 9 -6.05 1.81 -1.85
C ARG A 9 -5.87 0.75 -0.78
N VAL A 10 -4.71 0.10 -0.76
CA VAL A 10 -4.37 -0.95 0.21
C VAL A 10 -3.32 -0.40 1.17
N PHE A 11 -3.73 -0.11 2.40
CA PHE A 11 -2.84 0.41 3.44
C PHE A 11 -2.14 -0.73 4.19
N ILE A 12 -0.82 -0.64 4.34
CA ILE A 12 -0.02 -1.56 5.16
C ILE A 12 0.49 -0.88 6.43
N ALA A 13 0.13 -1.44 7.58
CA ALA A 13 0.67 -1.12 8.89
C ALA A 13 1.63 -2.23 9.34
N SER A 14 2.83 -1.87 9.80
CA SER A 14 3.74 -2.82 10.43
C SER A 14 4.61 -2.17 11.50
N PRO A 15 5.06 -2.95 12.51
CA PRO A 15 6.16 -2.55 13.38
C PRO A 15 7.44 -2.18 12.60
N GLY A 16 8.36 -1.48 13.26
CA GLY A 16 9.68 -1.21 12.69
C GLY A 16 10.54 -2.48 12.59
N GLY A 17 11.46 -2.54 11.62
CA GLY A 17 12.31 -3.72 11.38
C GLY A 17 11.70 -4.79 10.48
N LEU A 18 10.67 -4.43 9.71
CA LEU A 18 9.95 -5.30 8.77
C LEU A 18 10.01 -4.75 7.35
N GLU A 19 11.17 -4.21 6.98
CA GLU A 19 11.41 -3.58 5.68
C GLU A 19 11.22 -4.61 4.55
N SER A 20 11.69 -5.84 4.72
CA SER A 20 11.55 -6.94 3.75
C SER A 20 10.08 -7.30 3.47
N GLU A 21 9.26 -7.34 4.51
CA GLU A 21 7.85 -7.68 4.41
C GLU A 21 7.06 -6.56 3.74
N ARG A 22 7.42 -5.30 4.06
CA ARG A 22 6.86 -4.13 3.35
C ARG A 22 7.27 -4.10 1.89
N GLU A 23 8.49 -4.53 1.55
CA GLU A 23 8.94 -4.67 0.17
C GLU A 23 8.14 -5.75 -0.56
N GLY A 24 8.08 -6.97 -0.01
CA GLY A 24 7.33 -8.07 -0.62
C GLY A 24 5.84 -7.73 -0.82
N PHE A 25 5.22 -6.99 0.11
CA PHE A 25 3.86 -6.47 -0.09
C PHE A 25 3.73 -5.59 -1.34
N ARG A 26 4.72 -4.73 -1.61
CA ARG A 26 4.72 -3.85 -2.78
C ARG A 26 4.99 -4.63 -4.06
N GLU A 27 5.98 -5.52 -4.04
CA GLU A 27 6.35 -6.37 -5.17
C GLU A 27 5.15 -7.21 -5.64
N VAL A 28 4.44 -7.85 -4.71
CA VAL A 28 3.24 -8.65 -5.04
C VAL A 28 2.14 -7.80 -5.66
N ILE A 29 1.89 -6.59 -5.13
CA ILE A 29 0.90 -5.67 -5.70
C ILE A 29 1.32 -5.20 -7.09
N GLN A 30 2.61 -4.93 -7.29
CA GLN A 30 3.14 -4.55 -8.60
C GLN A 30 2.99 -5.70 -9.61
N GLU A 31 3.42 -6.90 -9.25
CA GLU A 31 3.29 -8.10 -10.09
C GLU A 31 1.82 -8.34 -10.46
N TYR A 32 0.90 -8.23 -9.49
CA TYR A 32 -0.53 -8.38 -9.75
C TYR A 32 -1.07 -7.30 -10.70
N ASN A 33 -0.63 -6.05 -10.55
CA ASN A 33 -1.02 -4.98 -11.46
C ASN A 33 -0.55 -5.20 -12.89
N GLU A 34 0.68 -5.70 -13.06
CA GLU A 34 1.31 -5.94 -14.36
C GLU A 34 0.75 -7.19 -15.05
N SER A 35 0.38 -8.22 -14.28
CA SER A 35 -0.06 -9.51 -14.83
C SER A 35 -1.58 -9.65 -14.99
N GLU A 36 -2.40 -9.10 -14.10
CA GLU A 36 -3.83 -9.41 -14.04
C GLU A 36 -4.74 -8.19 -13.85
N ALA A 37 -4.37 -7.22 -13.02
CA ALA A 37 -5.30 -6.19 -12.58
C ALA A 37 -5.85 -5.37 -13.75
N PHE A 38 -5.00 -5.02 -14.71
CA PHE A 38 -5.40 -4.22 -15.86
C PHE A 38 -6.44 -4.91 -16.74
N GLU A 39 -6.27 -6.21 -17.01
CA GLU A 39 -7.24 -7.01 -17.77
C GLU A 39 -8.59 -7.13 -17.04
N ARG A 40 -8.54 -7.09 -15.71
CA ARG A 40 -9.72 -7.10 -14.82
C ARG A 40 -10.35 -5.72 -14.64
N GLY A 41 -9.80 -4.66 -15.26
CA GLY A 41 -10.28 -3.29 -15.11
C GLY A 41 -9.98 -2.68 -13.74
N LEU A 42 -8.91 -3.14 -13.08
CA LEU A 42 -8.50 -2.78 -11.72
C LEU A 42 -7.12 -2.12 -11.70
N HIS A 43 -6.86 -1.35 -10.64
CA HIS A 43 -5.52 -0.90 -10.28
C HIS A 43 -5.34 -0.84 -8.76
N VAL A 44 -4.45 -1.65 -8.21
CA VAL A 44 -4.21 -1.74 -6.77
C VAL A 44 -3.07 -0.79 -6.38
N ARG A 45 -3.32 0.11 -5.44
CA ARG A 45 -2.37 1.11 -4.98
C ARG A 45 -1.84 0.74 -3.60
N PRO A 46 -0.56 0.35 -3.47
CA PRO A 46 0.03 0.13 -2.16
C PRO A 46 0.22 1.47 -1.46
N ILE A 47 -0.36 1.61 -0.27
CA ILE A 47 -0.21 2.78 0.59
C ILE A 47 0.62 2.37 1.80
N GLY A 48 1.81 2.94 1.95
CA GLY A 48 2.69 2.73 3.08
C GLY A 48 3.24 4.06 3.56
N TRP A 49 3.48 4.18 4.86
CA TRP A 49 4.00 5.41 5.46
C TRP A 49 5.44 5.74 4.99
N GLU A 50 6.19 4.75 4.48
CA GLU A 50 7.57 4.89 4.00
C GLU A 50 7.71 5.38 2.56
N ILE A 51 6.62 5.42 1.78
CA ILE A 51 6.65 5.65 0.32
C ILE A 51 6.79 7.14 -0.04
N THR A 52 6.86 8.04 0.95
CA THR A 52 7.00 9.50 0.69
C THR A 52 8.37 9.97 1.15
N LEU A 53 9.12 10.58 0.23
CA LEU A 53 10.49 11.11 0.36
C LEU A 53 10.90 11.53 1.78
N GLY A 54 12.10 11.09 2.17
CA GLY A 54 12.60 11.04 3.53
C GLY A 54 12.50 12.34 4.34
N GLY A 55 12.07 12.17 5.59
CA GLY A 55 12.04 13.16 6.65
C GLY A 55 11.55 12.49 7.94
N VAL A 56 11.98 12.99 9.10
CA VAL A 56 11.62 12.49 10.44
C VAL A 56 10.10 12.38 10.57
N GLY A 57 9.56 11.16 10.47
CA GLY A 57 8.17 10.80 10.70
C GLY A 57 7.14 11.50 9.80
N ARG A 58 6.17 10.75 9.27
CA ARG A 58 4.90 11.39 8.86
C ARG A 58 4.17 11.86 10.12
N PRO A 59 3.62 13.09 10.16
CA PRO A 59 2.69 13.45 11.22
C PRO A 59 1.60 12.39 11.34
N GLN A 60 1.32 11.91 12.55
CA GLN A 60 0.30 10.87 12.81
C GLN A 60 -1.04 11.17 12.13
N ARG A 61 -1.36 12.46 11.93
CA ARG A 61 -2.51 12.92 11.15
C ARG A 61 -2.56 12.34 9.74
N LEU A 62 -1.46 12.38 8.98
CA LEU A 62 -1.43 11.86 7.60
C LEU A 62 -1.62 10.34 7.56
N ILE A 63 -1.00 9.60 8.50
CA ILE A 63 -1.24 8.16 8.63
C ILE A 63 -2.71 7.90 8.93
N ASN A 64 -3.30 8.63 9.87
CA ASN A 64 -4.70 8.47 10.21
C ASN A 64 -5.63 8.77 9.02
N ASP A 65 -5.30 9.76 8.18
CA ASP A 65 -6.08 10.08 6.99
C ASP A 65 -5.99 8.98 5.92
N GLU A 66 -4.80 8.39 5.75
CA GLU A 66 -4.61 7.22 4.88
C GLU A 66 -5.40 6.00 5.38
N ILE A 67 -5.43 5.76 6.69
CA ILE A 67 -6.24 4.68 7.31
C ILE A 67 -7.74 4.92 7.10
N ARG A 68 -8.21 6.16 7.21
CA ARG A 68 -9.64 6.49 7.01
C ARG A 68 -10.08 6.37 5.56
N THR A 69 -9.15 6.50 4.61
CA THR A 69 -9.45 6.57 3.19
C THR A 69 -9.01 5.34 2.40
N CYS A 70 -8.37 4.37 3.05
CA CYS A 70 -8.04 3.11 2.40
C CYS A 70 -9.28 2.24 2.21
N ASP A 71 -9.30 1.51 1.10
CA ASP A 71 -10.34 0.51 0.82
C ASP A 71 -10.03 -0.79 1.54
N PHE A 72 -8.75 -1.12 1.70
CA PHE A 72 -8.26 -2.29 2.41
C PHE A 72 -7.14 -1.93 3.39
N PHE A 73 -7.12 -2.62 4.52
CA PHE A 73 -6.13 -2.45 5.58
C PHE A 73 -5.45 -3.78 5.90
N VAL A 74 -4.12 -3.80 5.85
CA VAL A 74 -3.26 -4.95 6.14
C VAL A 74 -2.41 -4.61 7.35
N LEU A 75 -2.57 -5.38 8.42
CA LEU A 75 -1.77 -5.24 9.65
C LEU A 75 -0.80 -6.40 9.78
N LEU A 76 0.49 -6.09 9.87
CA LEU A 76 1.51 -7.06 10.23
C LEU A 76 1.67 -7.05 11.75
N LEU A 77 1.61 -8.24 12.32
CA LEU A 77 1.95 -8.49 13.71
C LEU A 77 3.26 -9.30 13.72
N HIS A 78 4.20 -8.87 14.54
CA HIS A 78 5.49 -9.54 14.71
C HIS A 78 5.79 -9.57 16.20
N ASP A 79 6.11 -10.76 16.71
CA ASP A 79 6.62 -10.97 18.05
C ASP A 79 8.15 -11.10 17.96
N ARG A 80 8.85 -10.39 18.85
CA ARG A 80 10.29 -10.13 18.71
C ARG A 80 11.13 -11.08 19.56
#